data_AF-A0A6V7W8W2-F1
#
_entry.id   AF-A0A6V7W8W2-F1
#
_cell.length_a   1.000
_cell.length_b   1.000
_cell.length_c   1.000
_cell.angle_alpha   90.00
_cell.angle_beta   90.00
_cell.angle_gamma   90.00
#
_symmetry.space_group_name_H-M   'P 1'
#
loop_
_entity.id
_entity.type
_entity.pdbx_description
1 polymer ?
#
loop_
_entity_poly.entity_id
_entity_poly.type
_entity_poly.pdbx_seq_one_letter_code
_entity_poly.pdbx_strand_id
1 'polypeptide(L)'
;MPTLALHSGYYCSRILSETVVSPRGVPIKSVFCSNIYKEDVTINKFLKKLFDDTMPLFNRLQLNNEEFVLLRAIINSQFALGDLSRHGRELLLTEAEKYSDILMKILQNHYGPLAGAKRYAELLHLIEFCFNRGNDHCLFFNYIAYVTDRGYFHNSMPEAFVNLCLGCKT
;
A
#
# COMPACT_ATOMS: atom_id res chain seq x y z
N MET A 1 -4.62 -3.30 -3.37
CA MET A 1 -3.38 -3.80 -2.72
C MET A 1 -2.81 -2.81 -1.67
N PRO A 2 -3.57 -2.44 -0.62
CA PRO A 2 -3.11 -1.44 0.35
C PRO A 2 -1.90 -1.89 1.19
N THR A 3 -1.81 -3.19 1.46
CA THR A 3 -0.71 -3.80 2.22
C THR A 3 0.64 -3.68 1.54
N LEU A 4 0.66 -3.70 0.19
CA LEU A 4 1.89 -3.50 -0.58
C LEU A 4 2.42 -2.08 -0.36
N ALA A 5 1.55 -1.07 -0.42
CA ALA A 5 1.94 0.32 -0.19
C ALA A 5 2.50 0.52 1.23
N LEU A 6 1.83 -0.03 2.25
CA LEU A 6 2.31 0.03 3.64
C LEU A 6 3.68 -0.64 3.79
N HIS A 7 3.84 -1.87 3.28
CA HIS A 7 5.06 -2.63 3.45
C HIS A 7 6.25 -2.02 2.71
N SER A 8 6.05 -1.64 1.44
CA SER A 8 7.08 -0.99 0.63
C SER A 8 7.48 0.36 1.22
N GLY A 9 6.50 1.19 1.62
CA GLY A 9 6.77 2.49 2.24
C GLY A 9 7.54 2.35 3.56
N TYR A 10 7.10 1.45 4.44
CA TYR A 10 7.77 1.19 5.72
C TYR A 10 9.20 0.68 5.55
N TYR A 11 9.42 -0.31 4.68
CA TYR A 11 10.76 -0.83 4.40
C TYR A 11 11.68 0.26 3.85
N CYS A 12 11.21 1.02 2.86
CA CYS A 12 12.00 2.04 2.20
C CYS A 12 12.32 3.22 3.12
N SER A 13 11.41 3.60 4.03
CA SER A 13 11.69 4.68 4.98
C SER A 13 12.73 4.29 6.03
N ARG A 14 12.80 3.02 6.40
CA ARG A 14 13.80 2.48 7.34
C ARG A 14 15.22 2.52 6.78
N ILE A 15 15.36 2.43 5.46
CA ILE A 15 16.65 2.58 4.76
C ILE A 15 16.85 4.00 4.22
N LEU A 16 15.99 4.96 4.63
CA LEU A 16 16.04 6.37 4.21
C LEU A 16 16.02 6.57 2.69
N SER A 17 15.28 5.72 1.97
CA SER A 17 15.16 5.85 0.52
C SER A 17 14.16 6.95 0.16
N GLU A 18 14.48 7.70 -0.90
CA GLU A 18 13.60 8.71 -1.49
C GLU A 18 12.58 8.10 -2.48
N THR A 19 12.71 6.82 -2.81
CA THR A 19 11.83 6.10 -3.74
C THR A 19 11.56 4.68 -3.24
N VAL A 20 10.58 4.02 -3.82
CA VAL A 20 10.33 2.61 -3.52
C VAL A 20 11.38 1.73 -4.21
N VAL A 21 12.10 0.94 -3.40
CA VAL A 21 13.10 -0.01 -3.86
C VAL A 21 12.69 -1.45 -3.56
N SER A 22 13.19 -2.37 -4.38
CA SER A 22 13.09 -3.81 -4.10
C SER A 22 13.90 -4.21 -2.86
N PRO A 23 13.68 -5.40 -2.29
CA PRO A 23 14.52 -5.94 -1.22
C PRO A 23 16.01 -6.08 -1.59
N ARG A 24 16.35 -6.00 -2.89
CA ARG A 24 17.73 -6.00 -3.40
C ARG A 24 18.32 -4.59 -3.56
N GLY A 25 17.60 -3.55 -3.13
CA GLY A 25 18.03 -2.14 -3.27
C GLY A 25 17.83 -1.53 -4.65
N VAL A 26 17.24 -2.26 -5.61
CA VAL A 26 16.98 -1.73 -6.96
C VAL A 26 15.70 -0.89 -6.95
N PRO A 27 15.72 0.38 -7.40
CA PRO A 27 14.51 1.20 -7.54
C PRO A 27 13.47 0.52 -8.43
N ILE A 28 12.24 0.35 -7.94
CA ILE A 28 11.21 -0.37 -8.72
C ILE A 28 10.89 0.37 -10.02
N LYS A 29 10.92 1.71 -10.01
CA LYS A 29 10.68 2.50 -11.22
C LYS A 29 11.67 2.20 -12.36
N SER A 30 12.92 1.84 -12.06
CA SER A 30 13.92 1.58 -13.11
C SER A 30 13.62 0.31 -13.91
N VAL A 31 12.88 -0.64 -13.32
CA VAL A 31 12.39 -1.85 -14.02
C VAL A 31 11.46 -1.49 -15.17
N PHE A 32 10.73 -0.38 -15.03
CA PHE A 32 9.78 0.12 -16.02
C PHE A 32 10.33 1.27 -16.86
N CYS A 33 11.64 1.58 -16.77
CA CYS A 33 12.30 2.60 -17.59
C CYS A 33 12.91 2.02 -18.89
N SER A 34 12.53 0.81 -19.29
CA SER A 34 12.99 0.21 -20.55
C SER A 34 12.48 1.00 -21.76
N ASN A 35 13.12 0.82 -22.92
CA ASN A 35 12.72 1.48 -24.17
C ASN A 35 11.25 1.20 -24.55
N ILE A 36 10.65 0.13 -24.04
CA ILE A 36 9.26 -0.27 -24.28
C ILE A 36 8.28 0.72 -23.64
N TYR A 37 8.63 1.27 -22.46
CA TYR A 37 7.74 2.09 -21.64
C TYR A 37 8.12 3.57 -21.62
N LYS A 38 9.31 3.91 -22.12
CA LYS A 38 9.94 5.23 -21.95
C LYS A 38 9.08 6.39 -22.48
N GLU A 39 8.36 6.18 -23.56
CA GLU A 39 7.52 7.21 -24.21
C GLU A 39 6.07 7.22 -23.70
N ASP A 40 5.70 6.26 -22.84
CA ASP A 40 4.34 6.17 -22.33
C ASP A 40 4.13 7.14 -21.17
N VAL A 41 3.43 8.24 -21.46
CA VAL A 41 3.12 9.30 -20.49
C VAL A 41 2.29 8.77 -19.32
N THR A 42 1.43 7.78 -19.56
CA THR A 42 0.54 7.21 -18.54
C THR A 42 1.33 6.35 -17.57
N ILE A 43 2.23 5.50 -18.09
CA ILE A 43 3.17 4.73 -17.26
C ILE A 43 4.04 5.68 -16.46
N ASN A 44 4.67 6.67 -17.08
CA ASN A 44 5.53 7.63 -16.38
C ASN A 44 4.78 8.36 -15.24
N LYS A 45 3.50 8.71 -15.46
CA LYS A 45 2.64 9.28 -14.41
C LYS A 45 2.44 8.29 -13.27
N PHE A 46 2.11 7.03 -13.55
CA PHE A 46 1.98 5.99 -12.52
C PHE A 46 3.28 5.75 -11.77
N LEU A 47 4.43 5.67 -12.45
CA LEU A 47 5.73 5.43 -11.82
C LEU A 47 6.05 6.53 -10.80
N LYS A 48 5.88 7.79 -11.18
CA LYS A 48 6.05 8.92 -10.25
C LYS A 48 5.07 8.80 -9.08
N LYS A 49 3.78 8.62 -9.38
CA LYS A 49 2.72 8.57 -8.38
C LYS A 49 2.94 7.45 -7.36
N LEU A 50 3.33 6.26 -7.81
CA LEU A 50 3.43 5.05 -6.98
C LEU A 50 4.76 4.94 -6.24
N PHE A 51 5.86 5.37 -6.85
CA PHE A 51 7.19 5.06 -6.33
C PHE A 51 7.93 6.29 -5.78
N ASP A 52 7.68 7.48 -6.30
CA ASP A 52 8.33 8.71 -5.82
C ASP A 52 7.42 9.46 -4.83
N ASP A 53 6.16 9.69 -5.19
CA ASP A 53 5.20 10.43 -4.34
C ASP A 53 4.72 9.62 -3.11
N THR A 54 5.16 8.37 -2.96
CA THR A 54 4.87 7.53 -1.80
C THR A 54 5.77 7.84 -0.62
N MET A 55 7.07 8.04 -0.87
CA MET A 55 8.07 8.11 0.19
C MET A 55 8.00 9.34 1.11
N PRO A 56 7.65 10.55 0.64
CA PRO A 56 7.60 11.74 1.51
C PRO A 56 6.74 11.55 2.76
N LEU A 57 5.59 10.87 2.64
CA LEU A 57 4.70 10.62 3.77
C LEU A 57 5.33 9.65 4.78
N PHE A 58 5.90 8.55 4.31
CA PHE A 58 6.54 7.53 5.17
C PHE A 58 7.81 8.06 5.84
N ASN A 59 8.65 8.79 5.08
CA ASN A 59 9.88 9.40 5.60
C ASN A 59 9.59 10.48 6.65
N ARG A 60 8.45 11.18 6.55
CA ARG A 60 7.98 12.12 7.58
C ARG A 60 7.44 11.39 8.80
N LEU A 61 6.61 10.36 8.60
CA LEU A 61 5.94 9.68 9.71
C LEU A 61 6.89 8.83 10.55
N GLN A 62 7.92 8.22 9.95
CA GLN A 62 8.91 7.38 10.65
C GLN A 62 8.23 6.37 11.59
N LEU A 63 7.42 5.49 11.02
CA LEU A 63 6.69 4.50 11.81
C LEU A 63 7.64 3.65 12.65
N ASN A 64 7.30 3.44 13.91
CA ASN A 64 7.93 2.40 14.71
C ASN A 64 7.33 1.01 14.41
N ASN A 65 7.88 -0.04 15.01
CA ASN A 65 7.45 -1.42 14.74
C ASN A 65 6.00 -1.68 15.21
N GLU A 66 5.60 -1.12 16.35
CA GLU A 66 4.27 -1.33 16.92
C GLU A 66 3.19 -0.65 16.06
N GLU A 67 3.45 0.60 15.67
CA GLU A 67 2.60 1.36 14.74
C GLU A 67 2.46 0.59 13.42
N PHE A 68 3.56 0.11 12.84
CA PHE A 68 3.53 -0.64 11.59
C PHE A 68 2.70 -1.92 11.67
N VAL A 69 2.87 -2.71 12.74
CA VAL A 69 2.14 -3.99 12.89
C VAL A 69 0.64 -3.74 13.10
N LEU A 70 0.27 -2.74 13.91
CA LEU A 70 -1.14 -2.39 14.14
C LEU A 70 -1.78 -1.83 12.88
N LEU A 71 -1.11 -0.94 12.15
CA LEU A 71 -1.57 -0.44 10.86
C LEU A 71 -1.80 -1.59 9.86
N ARG A 72 -0.88 -2.55 9.80
CA ARG A 72 -1.02 -3.74 8.97
C ARG A 72 -2.23 -4.57 9.38
N ALA A 73 -2.47 -4.75 10.67
CA ALA A 73 -3.64 -5.48 11.18
C ALA A 73 -4.96 -4.78 10.81
N ILE A 74 -5.04 -3.45 10.99
CA ILE A 74 -6.20 -2.63 10.62
C ILE A 74 -6.47 -2.74 9.12
N ILE A 75 -5.46 -2.52 8.27
CA ILE A 75 -5.60 -2.58 6.81
C ILE A 75 -6.08 -3.96 6.36
N ASN A 76 -5.50 -5.05 6.89
CA ASN A 76 -5.92 -6.41 6.55
C ASN A 76 -7.36 -6.70 7.00
N SER A 77 -7.76 -6.16 8.15
CA SER A 77 -9.10 -6.34 8.69
C SER A 77 -10.14 -5.52 7.91
N GLN A 78 -9.73 -4.44 7.25
CA GLN A 78 -10.62 -3.66 6.38
C GLN A 78 -10.62 -4.13 4.92
N PHE A 79 -9.63 -4.92 4.52
CA PHE A 79 -9.51 -5.44 3.16
C PHE A 79 -10.48 -6.60 2.94
N ALA A 80 -11.73 -6.27 2.63
CA ALA A 80 -12.74 -7.25 2.27
C ALA A 80 -12.61 -7.63 0.78
N LEU A 81 -12.32 -8.90 0.50
CA LEU A 81 -12.53 -9.49 -0.82
C LEU A 81 -14.04 -9.54 -1.11
N GLY A 82 -14.42 -9.34 -2.38
CA GLY A 82 -15.83 -9.16 -2.80
C GLY A 82 -16.80 -10.23 -2.33
N ASP A 83 -16.31 -11.46 -2.10
CA ASP A 83 -17.12 -12.64 -1.81
C ASP A 83 -17.26 -13.01 -0.32
N LEU A 84 -16.87 -12.12 0.59
CA LEU A 84 -17.04 -12.37 2.02
C LEU A 84 -18.52 -12.38 2.43
N SER A 85 -18.92 -13.40 3.19
CA SER A 85 -20.23 -13.48 3.84
C SER A 85 -20.45 -12.28 4.77
N ARG A 86 -21.71 -11.94 5.04
CA ARG A 86 -22.06 -10.85 5.99
C ARG A 86 -21.35 -11.04 7.34
N HIS A 87 -21.40 -12.26 7.88
CA HIS A 87 -20.74 -12.59 9.14
C HIS A 87 -19.21 -12.39 9.07
N GLY A 88 -18.58 -12.78 7.95
CA GLY A 88 -17.14 -12.56 7.75
C GLY A 88 -16.79 -11.08 7.70
N ARG A 89 -17.62 -10.25 7.06
CA ARG A 89 -17.43 -8.78 7.03
C ARG A 89 -17.58 -8.16 8.41
N GLU A 90 -18.59 -8.58 9.17
CA GLU A 90 -18.81 -8.12 10.55
C GLU A 90 -17.62 -8.46 11.44
N LEU A 91 -17.14 -9.71 11.39
CA LEU A 91 -15.97 -10.15 12.16
C LEU A 91 -14.72 -9.33 11.84
N LEU A 92 -14.49 -9.06 10.56
CA LEU A 92 -13.37 -8.25 10.09
C LEU A 92 -13.47 -6.79 10.54
N LEU A 93 -14.67 -6.20 10.53
CA LEU A 93 -14.90 -4.85 11.06
C LEU A 93 -14.64 -4.79 12.57
N THR A 94 -15.12 -5.79 13.33
CA THR A 94 -14.86 -5.87 14.78
C THR A 94 -13.37 -5.95 15.10
N GLU A 95 -12.60 -6.73 14.34
CA GLU A 95 -11.15 -6.78 14.53
C GLU A 95 -10.47 -5.46 14.13
N ALA A 96 -10.91 -4.79 13.06
CA ALA A 96 -10.41 -3.48 12.69
C ALA A 96 -10.62 -2.43 13.81
N GLU A 97 -11.82 -2.37 14.40
CA GLU A 97 -12.15 -1.48 15.53
C GLU A 97 -11.27 -1.77 16.75
N LYS A 98 -11.12 -3.04 17.10
CA LYS A 98 -10.28 -3.49 18.21
C LYS A 98 -8.81 -3.08 18.03
N TYR A 99 -8.24 -3.27 16.84
CA TYR A 99 -6.85 -2.85 16.57
C TYR A 99 -6.70 -1.33 16.55
N SER A 100 -7.70 -0.60 16.07
CA SER A 100 -7.77 0.87 16.14
C SER A 100 -7.76 1.38 17.58
N ASP A 101 -8.56 0.77 18.46
CA ASP A 101 -8.59 1.11 19.88
C ASP A 101 -7.26 0.85 20.59
N ILE A 102 -6.62 -0.29 20.26
CA ILE A 102 -5.29 -0.63 20.79
C ILE A 102 -4.26 0.41 20.34
N LEU A 103 -4.27 0.78 19.06
CA LEU A 103 -3.36 1.79 18.51
C LEU A 103 -3.55 3.15 19.21
N MET A 104 -4.79 3.61 19.37
CA MET A 104 -5.06 4.86 20.09
C MET A 104 -4.49 4.84 21.51
N LYS A 105 -4.74 3.76 22.27
CA LYS A 105 -4.27 3.62 23.66
C LYS A 105 -2.74 3.62 23.74
N ILE A 106 -2.06 2.89 22.87
CA ILE A 106 -0.59 2.86 22.84
C ILE A 106 -0.03 4.25 22.54
N LEU A 107 -0.59 4.94 21.54
CA LEU A 107 -0.13 6.29 21.20
C LEU A 107 -0.36 7.29 22.33
N GLN A 108 -1.52 7.24 23.00
CA GLN A 108 -1.79 8.09 24.15
C GLN A 108 -0.89 7.78 25.35
N ASN A 109 -0.55 6.50 25.56
CA ASN A 109 0.39 6.10 26.60
C ASN A 109 1.82 6.58 26.31
N HIS A 110 2.27 6.53 25.06
CA HIS A 110 3.64 6.92 24.69
C HIS A 110 3.83 8.44 24.55
N TYR A 111 2.84 9.13 23.97
CA TYR A 111 2.97 10.54 23.61
C TYR A 111 2.11 11.47 24.49
N GLY A 112 1.28 10.91 25.37
CA GLY A 112 0.27 11.64 26.14
C GLY A 112 -1.05 11.80 25.38
N PRO A 113 -2.14 12.21 26.06
CA PRO A 113 -3.49 12.17 25.50
C PRO A 113 -3.64 12.97 24.19
N LEU A 114 -3.17 14.21 24.17
CA LEU A 114 -3.34 15.12 23.03
C LEU A 114 -2.40 14.79 21.87
N ALA A 115 -1.10 14.61 22.15
CA ALA A 115 -0.13 14.29 21.10
C ALA A 115 -0.33 12.87 20.55
N GLY A 116 -0.74 11.92 21.38
CA GLY A 116 -1.14 10.58 20.96
C GLY A 116 -2.36 10.60 20.03
N ALA A 117 -3.40 11.37 20.37
CA ALA A 117 -4.56 11.55 19.50
C ALA A 117 -4.19 12.22 18.16
N LYS A 118 -3.30 13.21 18.17
CA LYS A 118 -2.78 13.84 16.94
C LYS A 118 -2.03 12.83 16.07
N ARG A 119 -1.13 12.04 16.66
CA ARG A 119 -0.40 10.97 15.97
C ARG A 119 -1.36 9.93 15.40
N TYR A 120 -2.39 9.54 16.14
CA TYR A 120 -3.42 8.62 15.66
C TYR A 120 -4.11 9.14 14.40
N ALA A 121 -4.51 10.41 14.37
CA ALA A 121 -5.10 11.03 13.19
C ALA A 121 -4.15 11.02 11.97
N GLU A 122 -2.86 11.28 12.17
CA GLU A 122 -1.85 11.16 11.11
C GLU A 122 -1.75 9.72 10.57
N LEU A 123 -1.84 8.72 11.45
CA LEU A 123 -1.82 7.31 11.07
C LEU A 123 -3.10 6.86 10.35
N LEU A 124 -4.27 7.42 10.68
CA LEU A 124 -5.51 7.21 9.93
C LEU A 124 -5.39 7.74 8.50
N HIS A 125 -4.81 8.94 8.32
CA HIS A 125 -4.53 9.46 6.98
C HIS A 125 -3.55 8.58 6.20
N LEU A 126 -2.59 7.94 6.87
CA LEU A 126 -1.71 6.97 6.23
C LEU A 126 -2.47 5.71 5.77
N ILE A 127 -3.46 5.23 6.54
CA ILE A 127 -4.31 4.11 6.12
C ILE A 127 -5.04 4.45 4.83
N GLU A 128 -5.74 5.59 4.80
CA GLU A 128 -6.44 6.08 3.61
C GLU A 128 -5.49 6.20 2.40
N PHE A 129 -4.31 6.78 2.63
CA PHE A 129 -3.26 6.86 1.62
C PHE A 129 -2.89 5.49 1.06
N CYS A 130 -2.71 4.48 1.93
CA CYS A 130 -2.39 3.12 1.50
C CYS A 130 -3.51 2.49 0.66
N PHE A 131 -4.79 2.73 1.00
CA PHE A 131 -5.92 2.29 0.16
C PHE A 131 -5.91 2.95 -1.22
N ASN A 132 -5.69 4.25 -1.28
CA ASN A 132 -5.60 4.99 -2.53
C ASN A 132 -4.42 4.49 -3.41
N ARG A 133 -3.24 4.28 -2.80
CA ARG A 133 -2.09 3.66 -3.50
C ARG A 133 -2.36 2.22 -3.92
N GLY A 134 -3.07 1.48 -3.09
CA GLY A 134 -3.49 0.13 -3.39
C GLY A 134 -4.39 0.05 -4.62
N ASN A 135 -5.24 1.06 -4.87
CA ASN A 135 -6.04 1.20 -6.07
C ASN A 135 -5.19 1.65 -7.27
N ASP A 136 -4.32 2.64 -7.08
CA ASP A 136 -3.38 3.10 -8.12
C ASP A 136 -2.50 1.94 -8.65
N HIS A 137 -2.07 1.03 -7.77
CA HIS A 137 -1.34 -0.17 -8.16
C HIS A 137 -2.18 -1.09 -9.05
N CYS A 138 -3.44 -1.35 -8.69
CA CYS A 138 -4.35 -2.15 -9.52
C CYS A 138 -4.54 -1.52 -10.90
N LEU A 139 -4.75 -0.20 -10.97
CA LEU A 139 -4.88 0.53 -12.24
C LEU A 139 -3.61 0.46 -13.09
N PHE A 140 -2.44 0.62 -12.46
CA PHE A 140 -1.15 0.50 -13.14
C PHE A 140 -0.93 -0.89 -13.75
N PHE A 141 -1.18 -1.96 -12.97
CA PHE A 141 -1.03 -3.32 -13.48
C PHE A 141 -2.07 -3.68 -14.54
N ASN A 142 -3.31 -3.21 -14.40
CA ASN A 142 -4.32 -3.32 -15.45
C ASN A 142 -3.87 -2.64 -16.75
N TYR A 143 -3.29 -1.44 -16.65
CA TYR A 143 -2.80 -0.72 -17.81
C TYR A 143 -1.68 -1.50 -18.51
N ILE A 144 -0.69 -2.00 -17.75
CA ILE A 144 0.38 -2.83 -18.31
C ILE A 144 -0.22 -4.07 -18.99
N ALA A 145 -1.08 -4.81 -18.31
CA ALA A 145 -1.60 -6.09 -18.81
C ALA A 145 -2.43 -5.97 -20.10
N TYR A 146 -3.25 -4.91 -20.22
CA TYR A 146 -4.23 -4.79 -21.30
C TYR A 146 -3.88 -3.76 -22.37
N VAL A 147 -3.03 -2.78 -22.07
CA VAL A 147 -2.66 -1.73 -23.02
C VAL A 147 -1.27 -1.98 -23.57
N THR A 148 -0.28 -2.09 -22.69
CA THR A 148 1.12 -2.04 -23.11
C THR A 148 1.69 -3.42 -23.44
N ASP A 149 1.26 -4.47 -22.75
CA ASP A 149 1.91 -5.78 -22.78
C ASP A 149 0.91 -6.94 -22.90
N ARG A 150 0.05 -6.85 -23.93
CA ARG A 150 -1.04 -7.81 -24.17
C ARG A 150 -0.49 -9.23 -24.32
N GLY A 151 -0.77 -10.06 -23.31
CA GLY A 151 -0.46 -11.50 -23.30
C GLY A 151 0.84 -11.86 -22.58
N TYR A 152 1.87 -11.02 -22.58
CA TYR A 152 3.12 -11.34 -21.88
C TYR A 152 3.00 -11.16 -20.36
N PHE A 153 2.22 -10.17 -19.89
CA PHE A 153 1.95 -10.00 -18.46
C PHE A 153 1.29 -11.26 -17.85
N HIS A 154 0.29 -11.82 -18.52
CA HIS A 154 -0.39 -13.04 -18.08
C HIS A 154 0.53 -14.28 -18.09
N ASN A 155 1.48 -14.34 -19.04
CA ASN A 155 2.39 -15.47 -19.18
C ASN A 155 3.62 -15.38 -18.25
N SER A 156 3.97 -14.18 -17.80
CA SER A 156 5.20 -13.93 -17.03
C SER A 156 4.95 -13.73 -15.54
N MET A 157 3.73 -13.35 -15.14
CA MET A 157 3.41 -13.10 -13.74
C MET A 157 2.79 -14.33 -13.06
N PRO A 158 3.08 -14.58 -11.78
CA PRO A 158 2.42 -15.64 -11.02
C PRO A 158 0.90 -15.46 -11.02
N GLU A 159 0.15 -16.56 -11.17
CA GLU A 159 -1.32 -16.54 -11.25
C GLU A 159 -1.97 -15.83 -10.06
N ALA A 160 -1.49 -16.06 -8.84
CA ALA A 160 -1.99 -15.39 -7.64
C ALA A 160 -1.84 -13.85 -7.72
N PHE A 161 -0.77 -13.36 -8.34
CA PHE A 161 -0.55 -11.92 -8.54
C PHE A 161 -1.47 -11.36 -9.62
N VAL A 162 -1.65 -12.10 -10.73
CA VAL A 162 -2.61 -11.74 -11.79
C VAL A 162 -4.02 -11.65 -11.21
N ASN A 163 -4.45 -12.63 -10.42
CA ASN A 163 -5.76 -12.64 -9.77
C ASN A 163 -5.91 -11.48 -8.77
N LEU A 164 -4.87 -11.16 -8.01
CA LEU A 164 -4.89 -10.04 -7.07
C LEU A 164 -4.96 -8.67 -7.76
N CYS A 165 -4.28 -8.50 -8.90
CA CYS A 165 -4.20 -7.22 -9.61
C CYS A 165 -5.39 -7.00 -10.55
N LEU A 166 -5.82 -8.04 -11.26
CA LEU A 166 -6.81 -7.97 -12.35
C LEU A 166 -8.17 -8.58 -11.96
N GLY A 167 -8.24 -9.34 -10.87
CA GLY A 167 -9.46 -10.01 -10.40
C GLY A 167 -10.40 -9.12 -9.59
N CYS A 168 -10.02 -7.87 -9.28
CA CYS A 168 -10.92 -6.86 -8.72
C CYS A 168 -11.90 -6.39 -9.81
N LYS A 169 -12.95 -7.19 -10.07
CA LYS A 169 -14.14 -6.71 -10.77
C LYS A 169 -14.85 -5.75 -9.83
N THR A 170 -14.87 -4.47 -10.20
CA THR A 170 -15.77 -3.45 -9.60
C THR A 170 -17.22 -3.84 -9.79
#